data_AF-A0A7S2YFR2-F1
#
_entry.id   AF-A0A7S2YFR2-F1
#
_cell.length_a   1.000
_cell.length_b   1.000
_cell.length_c   1.000
_cell.angle_alpha   90.00
_cell.angle_beta   90.00
_cell.angle_gamma   90.00
#
_symmetry.space_group_name_H-M   'P 1'
#
loop_
_entity.id
_entity.type
_entity.pdbx_description
1 polymer ?
#
loop_
_entity_poly.entity_id
_entity_poly.type
_entity_poly.pdbx_seq_one_letter_code
_entity_poly.pdbx_strand_id
1 'polypeptide(L)'
;MKQPGSVLQFIRDAQQQPQQPQQQQNLPLPPSYRNSNTSGCIMVSRTYFGATEQVKSSTDDGQFPPYLNQSDFETFRWLHRTSHEDVDNNGRGKSLVHVSTVPSVAQLGDRGVHSLVKSCKASHSAHSPLRIRHYLGAWNVYSSRLDPRMGGFRNLQHYLYRAELGKDAAPDDNVRMWLEGFCQLMGNNQTLIQHLLQGTGKVHAAVPSPQE
;
A
#
# COMPACT_ATOMS: atom_id res chain seq x y z
N MET A 1 0.13 1.36 -27.55
CA MET A 1 -0.09 1.70 -26.13
C MET A 1 1.15 2.42 -25.62
N LYS A 2 1.02 3.51 -24.85
CA LYS A 2 2.19 4.20 -24.26
C LYS A 2 2.81 3.27 -23.22
N GLN A 3 4.14 3.13 -23.21
CA GLN A 3 4.80 2.37 -22.15
C GLN A 3 4.45 3.00 -20.79
N PRO A 4 4.13 2.20 -19.76
CA PRO A 4 3.94 2.74 -18.42
C PRO A 4 5.22 3.46 -18.00
N GLY A 5 5.10 4.74 -17.65
CA GLY A 5 6.23 5.52 -17.14
C GLY A 5 6.77 4.88 -15.85
N SER A 6 8.07 5.05 -15.58
CA SER A 6 8.65 4.57 -14.32
C SER A 6 8.03 5.32 -13.12
N VAL A 7 8.05 4.71 -11.93
CA VAL A 7 7.66 5.42 -10.69
C VAL A 7 8.48 6.69 -10.50
N LEU A 8 9.74 6.70 -10.92
CA LEU A 8 10.60 7.88 -10.92
C LEU A 8 10.11 8.95 -11.90
N GLN A 9 9.63 8.55 -13.09
CA GLN A 9 9.03 9.48 -14.04
C GLN A 9 7.73 10.06 -13.46
N PHE A 10 6.86 9.22 -12.89
CA PHE A 10 5.66 9.69 -12.19
C PHE A 10 6.00 10.68 -11.07
N ILE A 11 7.01 10.39 -10.25
CA ILE A 11 7.50 11.27 -9.18
C ILE A 11 7.98 12.60 -9.76
N ARG A 12 8.79 12.56 -10.83
CA ARG A 12 9.27 13.77 -11.51
C ARG A 12 8.11 14.56 -12.09
N ASP A 13 7.19 13.93 -12.81
CA ASP A 13 6.03 14.59 -13.40
C ASP A 13 5.14 15.24 -12.32
N ALA A 14 4.92 14.53 -11.21
CA ALA A 14 4.18 15.03 -10.05
C ALA A 14 4.86 16.22 -9.37
N GLN A 15 6.20 16.25 -9.32
CA GLN A 15 6.99 17.34 -8.75
C GLN A 15 7.20 18.51 -9.72
N GLN A 16 7.28 18.23 -11.02
CA GLN A 16 7.53 19.20 -12.09
C GLN A 16 6.27 19.87 -12.58
N GLN A 17 5.06 19.38 -12.24
CA GLN A 17 3.82 20.10 -12.48
C GLN A 17 3.97 21.52 -11.91
N PRO A 18 4.15 22.55 -12.78
CA PRO A 18 4.30 23.91 -12.31
C PRO A 18 3.02 24.25 -11.57
N GLN A 19 3.10 25.18 -10.61
CA GLN A 19 1.90 25.93 -10.24
C GLN A 19 1.47 26.72 -11.48
N GLN A 20 0.82 26.07 -12.45
CA GLN A 20 0.21 26.78 -13.55
C GLN A 20 -0.78 27.77 -12.91
N PRO A 21 -0.74 29.06 -13.31
CA PRO A 21 -1.81 29.98 -12.95
C PRO A 21 -3.13 29.29 -13.25
N GLN A 22 -4.06 29.30 -12.30
CA GLN A 22 -5.30 28.52 -12.25
C GLN A 22 -6.29 28.74 -13.43
N GLN A 23 -5.86 29.27 -14.57
CA GLN A 23 -6.76 29.83 -15.56
C GLN A 23 -7.32 28.85 -16.60
N GLN A 24 -6.83 27.61 -16.77
CA GLN A 24 -7.36 26.76 -17.86
C GLN A 24 -7.60 25.27 -17.59
N GLN A 25 -7.54 24.78 -16.35
CA GLN A 25 -8.12 23.48 -16.00
C GLN A 25 -8.99 23.63 -14.76
N ASN A 26 -10.32 23.67 -14.94
CA ASN A 26 -11.34 23.81 -13.89
C ASN A 26 -11.42 22.61 -12.91
N LEU A 27 -10.39 21.78 -12.85
CA LEU A 27 -10.28 20.72 -11.85
C LEU A 27 -9.24 21.17 -10.81
N PRO A 28 -9.65 21.52 -9.59
CA PRO A 28 -8.70 21.84 -8.54
C PRO A 28 -7.75 20.66 -8.35
N LEU A 29 -6.44 20.91 -8.47
CA LEU A 29 -5.42 19.93 -8.10
C LEU A 29 -5.74 19.39 -6.69
N PRO A 30 -5.69 18.06 -6.48
CA PRO A 30 -6.02 17.49 -5.19
C PRO A 30 -5.16 18.12 -4.08
N PRO A 31 -5.72 18.37 -2.89
CA PRO A 31 -4.98 19.00 -1.78
C PRO A 31 -3.67 18.29 -1.41
N SER A 32 -3.54 17.00 -1.74
CA SER A 32 -2.32 16.19 -1.57
C SER A 32 -1.10 16.72 -2.33
N TYR A 33 -1.30 17.38 -3.48
CA TYR A 33 -0.22 17.98 -4.28
C TYR A 33 0.20 19.37 -3.79
N ARG A 34 -0.67 20.10 -3.08
CA ARG A 34 -0.34 21.46 -2.62
C ARG A 34 0.65 21.47 -1.45
N ASN A 35 0.68 20.39 -0.66
CA ASN A 35 1.54 20.27 0.51
C ASN A 35 2.86 19.52 0.25
N SER A 36 3.13 19.06 -0.98
CA SER A 36 4.37 18.33 -1.33
C SER A 36 5.52 19.22 -1.79
N ASN A 37 5.27 20.48 -2.16
CA ASN A 37 6.22 21.25 -2.99
C ASN A 37 7.24 22.10 -2.22
N THR A 38 7.22 22.15 -0.89
CA THR A 38 8.24 22.92 -0.14
C THR A 38 9.35 22.08 0.48
N SER A 39 9.32 20.74 0.39
CA SER A 39 10.28 19.89 1.12
C SER A 39 10.83 18.64 0.40
N GLY A 40 10.53 18.43 -0.88
CA GLY A 40 11.02 17.25 -1.62
C GLY A 40 10.39 15.93 -1.14
N CYS A 41 9.25 16.01 -0.44
CA CYS A 41 8.53 14.87 0.11
C CYS A 41 7.23 14.62 -0.65
N ILE A 42 7.00 13.40 -1.12
CA ILE A 42 5.71 12.97 -1.66
C ILE A 42 5.00 12.16 -0.59
N MET A 43 3.87 12.68 -0.11
CA MET A 43 3.05 11.97 0.87
C MET A 43 2.33 10.80 0.16
N VAL A 44 2.36 9.62 0.81
CA VAL A 44 1.71 8.40 0.35
C VAL A 44 0.78 7.93 1.45
N SER A 45 -0.52 8.11 1.23
CA SER A 45 -1.53 7.73 2.22
C SER A 45 -1.60 6.22 2.39
N ARG A 46 -2.05 5.78 3.57
CA ARG A 46 -2.25 4.37 3.87
C ARG A 46 -3.73 4.07 3.88
N THR A 47 -4.10 2.93 3.33
CA THR A 47 -5.45 2.40 3.47
C THR A 47 -5.45 1.03 4.10
N TYR A 48 -6.27 0.88 5.13
CA TYR A 48 -6.36 -0.37 5.87
C TYR A 48 -7.35 -1.32 5.21
N PHE A 49 -6.88 -2.54 5.01
CA PHE A 49 -7.69 -3.69 4.63
C PHE A 49 -7.85 -4.57 5.87
N GLY A 50 -9.08 -4.99 6.12
CA GLY A 50 -9.44 -5.84 7.25
C GLY A 50 -8.88 -7.27 7.12
N ALA A 51 -9.47 -8.19 7.89
CA ALA A 51 -9.13 -9.62 7.85
C ALA A 51 -10.36 -10.48 7.56
N THR A 52 -11.43 -9.90 7.01
CA THR A 52 -12.53 -10.66 6.44
C THR A 52 -12.07 -11.23 5.09
N GLU A 53 -11.97 -12.55 5.01
CA GLU A 53 -11.75 -13.22 3.72
C GLU A 53 -12.96 -13.04 2.82
N GLN A 54 -12.70 -12.76 1.55
CA GLN A 54 -13.74 -12.91 0.56
C GLN A 54 -14.07 -14.40 0.43
N VAL A 55 -15.27 -14.80 0.86
CA VAL A 55 -15.82 -16.13 0.52
C VAL A 55 -15.76 -16.20 -0.99
N LYS A 56 -14.99 -17.16 -1.55
CA LYS A 56 -14.72 -17.34 -3.00
C LYS A 56 -15.94 -16.90 -3.80
N SER A 57 -15.99 -15.64 -4.20
CA SER A 57 -17.08 -15.20 -5.04
C SER A 57 -16.84 -15.87 -6.37
N SER A 58 -17.91 -16.37 -6.96
CA SER A 58 -17.96 -16.95 -8.30
C SER A 58 -17.52 -15.99 -9.41
N THR A 59 -16.86 -14.87 -9.09
CA THR A 59 -16.16 -13.97 -9.99
C THR A 59 -14.88 -14.65 -10.50
N ASP A 60 -15.10 -15.75 -11.19
CA ASP A 60 -14.26 -16.35 -12.21
C ASP A 60 -14.36 -15.49 -13.48
N ASP A 61 -14.29 -14.15 -13.33
CA ASP A 61 -14.61 -13.17 -14.37
C ASP A 61 -13.53 -13.10 -15.48
N GLY A 62 -12.68 -14.12 -15.58
CA GLY A 62 -11.60 -14.21 -16.58
C GLY A 62 -10.46 -13.19 -16.42
N GLN A 63 -10.52 -12.31 -15.42
CA GLN A 63 -9.53 -11.25 -15.21
C GLN A 63 -8.30 -11.69 -14.39
N PHE A 64 -8.29 -12.91 -13.85
CA PHE A 64 -7.09 -13.45 -13.20
C PHE A 64 -6.28 -14.27 -14.21
N PRO A 65 -4.94 -14.09 -14.30
CA PRO A 65 -4.14 -14.85 -15.25
C PRO A 65 -4.30 -16.36 -14.99
N PRO A 66 -4.72 -17.17 -15.98
CA PRO A 66 -5.12 -18.57 -15.77
C PRO A 66 -3.95 -19.47 -15.37
N TYR A 67 -2.71 -19.01 -15.56
CA TYR A 67 -1.48 -19.69 -15.19
C TYR A 67 -0.98 -19.30 -13.79
N LEU A 68 -1.71 -18.47 -13.06
CA LEU A 68 -1.45 -18.12 -11.66
C LEU A 68 -2.59 -18.66 -10.78
N ASN A 69 -2.29 -18.97 -9.53
CA ASN A 69 -3.30 -19.36 -8.56
C ASN A 69 -3.65 -18.17 -7.65
N GLN A 70 -4.88 -17.66 -7.71
CA GLN A 70 -5.32 -16.52 -6.90
C GLN A 70 -5.12 -16.74 -5.39
N SER A 71 -5.28 -17.98 -4.91
CA SER A 71 -5.10 -18.30 -3.48
C SER A 71 -3.66 -18.15 -2.98
N ASP A 72 -2.68 -18.08 -3.88
CA ASP A 72 -1.29 -17.83 -3.50
C ASP A 72 -1.06 -16.35 -3.09
N PHE A 73 -1.95 -15.43 -3.44
CA PHE A 73 -1.76 -14.00 -3.22
C PHE A 73 -2.59 -13.46 -2.04
N GLU A 74 -1.94 -13.10 -0.92
CA GLU A 74 -2.64 -12.50 0.23
C GLU A 74 -3.46 -11.26 -0.12
N THR A 75 -2.97 -10.46 -1.07
CA THR A 75 -3.62 -9.23 -1.50
C THR A 75 -4.97 -9.46 -2.17
N PHE A 76 -5.26 -10.69 -2.60
CA PHE A 76 -6.55 -11.11 -3.16
C PHE A 76 -7.45 -11.81 -2.14
N ARG A 77 -6.97 -12.08 -0.91
CA ARG A 77 -7.76 -12.67 0.17
C ARG A 77 -8.55 -11.61 0.94
N TRP A 78 -7.93 -10.45 1.14
CA TRP A 78 -8.46 -9.35 1.95
C TRP A 78 -8.81 -8.16 1.06
N LEU A 79 -10.06 -8.09 0.57
CA LEU A 79 -10.50 -7.02 -0.33
C LEU A 79 -11.32 -5.93 0.36
N HIS A 80 -11.84 -6.21 1.55
CA HIS A 80 -12.59 -5.23 2.33
C HIS A 80 -11.66 -4.21 2.96
N ARG A 81 -11.98 -2.93 2.78
CA ARG A 81 -11.17 -1.83 3.29
C ARG A 81 -12.01 -0.70 3.86
N THR A 82 -11.37 0.05 4.72
CA THR A 82 -11.86 1.36 5.17
C THR A 82 -12.03 2.33 4.00
N SER A 83 -13.00 3.25 4.13
CA SER A 83 -13.18 4.36 3.18
C SER A 83 -11.89 5.21 3.15
N HIS A 84 -11.61 5.85 2.02
CA HIS A 84 -10.39 6.67 1.89
C HIS A 84 -10.47 7.97 2.71
N GLU A 85 -11.68 8.39 3.02
CA GLU A 85 -12.05 9.59 3.78
C GLU A 85 -11.99 9.34 5.29
N ASP A 86 -12.04 8.08 5.73
CA ASP A 86 -11.96 7.67 7.12
C ASP A 86 -10.53 7.79 7.67
N VAL A 87 -10.15 9.00 8.07
CA VAL A 87 -8.79 9.32 8.52
C VAL A 87 -8.42 8.61 9.83
N ASP A 88 -9.41 8.30 10.67
CA ASP A 88 -9.20 7.73 12.00
C ASP A 88 -8.91 6.23 11.94
N ASN A 89 -9.61 5.50 11.07
CA ASN A 89 -9.38 4.08 10.89
C ASN A 89 -8.30 3.78 9.85
N ASN A 90 -8.02 4.73 8.95
CA ASN A 90 -6.79 4.70 8.18
C ASN A 90 -5.61 5.05 9.07
N GLY A 91 -4.44 4.47 8.79
CA GLY A 91 -3.23 4.82 9.53
C GLY A 91 -2.51 5.98 8.88
N ARG A 92 -1.60 6.56 9.65
CA ARG A 92 -0.71 7.61 9.16
C ARG A 92 -0.02 7.18 7.88
N GLY A 93 -0.09 8.06 6.87
CA GLY A 93 0.63 7.92 5.63
C GLY A 93 2.14 7.87 5.85
N LYS A 94 2.84 7.50 4.80
CA LYS A 94 4.31 7.58 4.72
C LYS A 94 4.69 8.75 3.81
N SER A 95 5.98 9.05 3.75
CA SER A 95 6.52 9.98 2.77
C SER A 95 7.60 9.27 1.95
N LEU A 96 7.55 9.45 0.64
CA LEU A 96 8.66 9.19 -0.26
C LEU A 96 9.52 10.44 -0.29
N VAL A 97 10.83 10.27 -0.16
CA VAL A 97 11.78 11.38 -0.13
C VAL A 97 12.81 11.15 -1.21
N HIS A 98 13.11 12.17 -1.99
CA HIS A 98 14.23 12.11 -2.90
C HIS A 98 15.52 12.27 -2.10
N VAL A 99 16.33 11.20 -2.00
CA VAL A 99 17.48 11.18 -1.09
C VAL A 99 18.52 12.26 -1.44
N SER A 100 18.65 12.64 -2.71
CA SER A 100 19.58 13.70 -3.11
C SER A 100 19.18 15.10 -2.62
N THR A 101 17.93 15.29 -2.17
CA THR A 101 17.47 16.56 -1.58
C THR A 101 17.61 16.57 -0.05
N VAL A 102 18.05 15.46 0.56
CA VAL A 102 18.33 15.40 1.99
C VAL A 102 19.73 15.96 2.23
N PRO A 103 19.89 17.10 2.94
CA PRO A 103 21.17 17.81 3.05
C PRO A 103 22.29 16.99 3.69
N SER A 104 21.94 16.05 4.58
CA SER A 104 22.88 15.10 5.16
C SER A 104 22.13 13.90 5.77
N VAL A 105 22.65 12.69 5.56
CA VAL A 105 22.18 11.46 6.21
C VAL A 105 22.27 11.58 7.74
N ALA A 106 23.20 12.38 8.27
CA ALA A 106 23.33 12.64 9.71
C ALA A 106 22.10 13.37 10.29
N GLN A 107 21.30 14.05 9.46
CA GLN A 107 20.05 14.67 9.91
C GLN A 107 18.87 13.68 9.94
N LEU A 108 19.05 12.42 9.50
CA LEU A 108 18.02 11.38 9.51
C LEU A 108 17.82 10.72 10.89
N GLY A 109 18.48 11.22 11.95
CA GLY A 109 18.95 10.37 13.05
C GLY A 109 18.11 10.23 14.32
N ASP A 110 17.38 11.24 14.82
CA ASP A 110 17.08 11.23 16.27
C ASP A 110 15.60 11.04 16.66
N ARG A 111 14.68 10.91 15.69
CA ARG A 111 13.23 11.01 15.93
C ARG A 111 12.43 9.72 15.73
N GLY A 112 13.12 8.58 15.65
CA GLY A 112 12.52 7.27 15.49
C GLY A 112 12.03 6.97 14.07
N VAL A 113 11.63 5.72 13.85
CA VAL A 113 11.32 5.12 12.53
C VAL A 113 10.17 5.78 11.76
N HIS A 114 9.44 6.72 12.38
CA HIS A 114 8.27 7.37 11.80
C HIS A 114 8.50 8.84 11.40
N SER A 115 9.68 9.42 11.69
CA SER A 115 9.96 10.83 11.41
C SER A 115 11.45 11.09 11.10
N LEU A 116 12.00 10.36 10.14
CA LEU A 116 13.42 10.48 9.74
C LEU A 116 13.74 11.86 9.13
N VAL A 117 12.81 12.50 8.42
CA VAL A 117 13.03 13.82 7.78
C VAL A 117 12.03 14.82 8.36
N LYS A 118 12.52 15.85 9.07
CA LYS A 118 11.67 16.86 9.75
C LYS A 118 10.68 17.57 8.81
N SER A 119 11.09 17.76 7.56
CA SER A 119 10.30 18.47 6.55
C SER A 119 9.21 17.60 5.91
N CYS A 120 9.24 16.27 6.14
CA CYS A 120 8.22 15.35 5.69
C CYS A 120 7.27 15.01 6.85
N LYS A 121 6.08 15.62 6.86
CA LYS A 121 5.06 15.32 7.87
C LYS A 121 4.29 14.06 7.49
N ALA A 122 4.14 13.14 8.45
CA ALA A 122 3.21 12.02 8.31
C ALA A 122 1.78 12.55 8.40
N SER A 123 1.07 12.57 7.27
CA SER A 123 -0.35 12.94 7.17
C SER A 123 -1.09 11.88 6.37
N HIS A 124 -2.41 11.93 6.43
CA HIS A 124 -3.30 11.21 5.51
C HIS A 124 -3.92 12.20 4.53
N SER A 125 -4.23 11.73 3.32
CA SER A 125 -5.05 12.43 2.35
C SER A 125 -5.89 11.43 1.57
N ALA A 126 -7.20 11.66 1.55
CA ALA A 126 -8.14 10.86 0.76
C ALA A 126 -7.80 10.89 -0.74
N HIS A 127 -7.11 11.93 -1.22
CA HIS A 127 -6.79 12.12 -2.64
C HIS A 127 -5.30 11.96 -2.94
N SER A 128 -4.59 11.13 -2.18
CA SER A 128 -3.20 10.78 -2.48
C SER A 128 -3.11 10.01 -3.80
N PRO A 129 -2.24 10.42 -4.74
CA PRO A 129 -2.12 9.73 -6.03
C PRO A 129 -1.42 8.37 -5.92
N LEU A 130 -0.58 8.20 -4.90
CA LEU A 130 -0.01 6.92 -4.49
C LEU A 130 -0.62 6.52 -3.15
N ARG A 131 -0.87 5.22 -2.98
CA ARG A 131 -1.46 4.69 -1.76
C ARG A 131 -0.82 3.37 -1.35
N ILE A 132 -0.50 3.25 -0.08
CA ILE A 132 -0.06 2.00 0.53
C ILE A 132 -1.29 1.25 0.99
N ARG A 133 -1.52 0.07 0.42
CA ARG A 133 -2.49 -0.88 0.95
C ARG A 133 -1.85 -1.62 2.13
N HIS A 134 -2.51 -1.55 3.28
CA HIS A 134 -2.01 -2.13 4.51
C HIS A 134 -2.99 -3.20 4.98
N TYR A 135 -2.64 -4.43 4.62
CA TYR A 135 -3.39 -5.63 4.94
C TYR A 135 -3.14 -6.05 6.38
N LEU A 136 -4.23 -6.29 7.13
CA LEU A 136 -4.11 -6.82 8.49
C LEU A 136 -3.59 -8.26 8.48
N GLY A 137 -4.11 -9.06 7.55
CA GLY A 137 -3.78 -10.49 7.41
C GLY A 137 -4.44 -11.35 8.49
N ALA A 138 -4.13 -12.65 8.47
CA ALA A 138 -4.63 -13.60 9.45
C ALA A 138 -4.00 -13.38 10.84
N TRP A 139 -4.69 -13.83 11.89
CA TRP A 139 -4.25 -13.66 13.28
C TRP A 139 -2.84 -14.20 13.53
N ASN A 140 -2.51 -15.39 13.05
CA ASN A 140 -1.18 -15.99 13.21
C ASN A 140 -0.06 -15.13 12.59
N VAL A 141 -0.33 -14.46 11.46
CA VAL A 141 0.60 -13.50 10.85
C VAL A 141 0.72 -12.24 11.69
N TYR A 142 -0.41 -11.75 12.20
CA TYR A 142 -0.45 -10.55 13.03
C TYR A 142 0.30 -10.74 14.36
N SER A 143 0.08 -11.89 15.01
CA SER A 143 0.61 -12.22 16.33
C SER A 143 2.07 -12.69 16.31
N SER A 144 2.55 -13.29 15.21
CA SER A 144 3.92 -13.81 15.10
C SER A 144 4.98 -12.73 14.88
N ARG A 145 4.59 -11.51 14.52
CA ARG A 145 5.54 -10.42 14.28
C ARG A 145 6.18 -9.99 15.60
N LEU A 146 7.42 -10.43 15.84
CA LEU A 146 8.31 -9.91 16.88
C LEU A 146 8.57 -8.42 16.61
N ASP A 147 7.73 -7.60 17.20
CA ASP A 147 7.81 -6.16 17.06
C ASP A 147 8.66 -5.59 18.21
N PRO A 148 9.77 -4.89 17.92
CA PRO A 148 10.60 -4.29 18.97
C PRO A 148 9.86 -3.25 19.82
N ARG A 149 8.64 -2.84 19.40
CA ARG A 149 7.75 -1.94 20.15
C ARG A 149 6.99 -2.62 21.30
N MET A 150 7.37 -3.84 21.70
CA MET A 150 6.84 -4.60 22.85
C MET A 150 5.35 -4.34 23.13
N GLY A 151 4.46 -4.92 22.32
CA GLY A 151 3.05 -5.03 22.70
C GLY A 151 2.20 -3.76 22.61
N GLY A 152 2.67 -2.68 22.00
CA GLY A 152 1.84 -1.50 21.71
C GLY A 152 0.63 -1.89 20.85
N PHE A 153 -0.55 -1.99 21.47
CA PHE A 153 -1.85 -2.35 20.90
C PHE A 153 -1.92 -3.68 20.10
N ARG A 154 -0.88 -4.51 20.04
CA ARG A 154 -0.94 -5.80 19.32
C ARG A 154 -1.48 -6.90 20.22
N ASN A 155 -2.75 -6.81 20.54
CA ASN A 155 -3.48 -7.84 21.26
C ASN A 155 -4.67 -8.33 20.42
N LEU A 156 -5.26 -9.44 20.86
CA LEU A 156 -6.39 -10.06 20.17
C LEU A 156 -7.57 -9.09 20.01
N GLN A 157 -7.89 -8.30 21.03
CA GLN A 157 -9.01 -7.36 20.98
C GLN A 157 -8.82 -6.30 19.88
N HIS A 158 -7.64 -5.72 19.75
CA HIS A 158 -7.37 -4.75 18.71
C HIS A 158 -7.27 -5.38 17.32
N TYR A 159 -6.79 -6.63 17.23
CA TYR A 159 -6.87 -7.39 15.99
C TYR A 159 -8.32 -7.58 15.57
N LEU A 160 -9.19 -8.08 16.46
CA LEU A 160 -10.60 -8.31 16.17
C LEU A 160 -11.30 -7.01 15.75
N TYR A 161 -11.04 -5.91 16.45
CA TYR A 161 -11.54 -4.60 16.04
C TYR A 161 -11.11 -4.22 14.61
N ARG A 162 -9.82 -4.39 14.28
CA ARG A 162 -9.29 -4.07 12.95
C ARG A 162 -9.72 -5.04 11.86
N ALA A 163 -9.95 -6.31 12.22
CA ALA A 163 -10.33 -7.36 11.29
C ALA A 163 -11.66 -7.03 10.62
N GLU A 164 -12.56 -6.40 11.37
CA GLU A 164 -13.91 -6.02 10.97
C GLU A 164 -13.97 -4.67 10.24
N LEU A 165 -12.87 -3.91 10.17
CA LEU A 165 -12.87 -2.61 9.53
C LEU A 165 -13.16 -2.72 8.03
N GLY A 166 -14.17 -1.99 7.56
CA GLY A 166 -14.55 -1.95 6.15
C GLY A 166 -15.28 -3.19 5.65
N LYS A 167 -15.68 -4.12 6.53
CA LYS A 167 -16.42 -5.34 6.14
C LYS A 167 -17.74 -5.04 5.42
N ASP A 168 -18.39 -3.94 5.78
CA ASP A 168 -19.67 -3.51 5.20
C ASP A 168 -19.46 -2.68 3.90
N ALA A 169 -18.22 -2.36 3.56
CA ALA A 169 -17.88 -1.70 2.32
C ALA A 169 -17.76 -2.71 1.17
N ALA A 170 -18.01 -2.25 -0.06
CA ALA A 170 -17.78 -3.04 -1.26
C ALA A 170 -16.30 -3.49 -1.33
N PRO A 171 -16.03 -4.73 -1.78
CA PRO A 171 -14.67 -5.20 -2.01
C PRO A 171 -13.91 -4.24 -2.95
N ASP A 172 -12.67 -3.92 -2.61
CA ASP A 172 -11.76 -3.18 -3.49
C ASP A 172 -10.83 -4.17 -4.19
N ASP A 173 -11.09 -4.38 -5.47
CA ASP A 173 -10.35 -5.30 -6.33
C ASP A 173 -9.31 -4.61 -7.21
N ASN A 174 -8.97 -3.35 -6.94
CA ASN A 174 -8.00 -2.57 -7.71
C ASN A 174 -6.58 -3.19 -7.68
N VAL A 175 -6.36 -4.30 -6.97
CA VAL A 175 -5.13 -5.11 -7.05
C VAL A 175 -5.05 -5.88 -8.37
N ARG A 176 -6.19 -6.23 -8.97
CA ARG A 176 -6.28 -6.91 -10.27
C ARG A 176 -5.56 -6.11 -11.35
N MET A 177 -5.85 -4.82 -11.45
CA MET A 177 -5.20 -3.91 -12.41
C MET A 177 -3.67 -3.88 -12.27
N TRP A 178 -3.15 -4.01 -11.04
CA TRP A 178 -1.70 -4.07 -10.84
C TRP A 178 -1.11 -5.36 -11.40
N LEU A 179 -1.74 -6.51 -11.10
CA LEU A 179 -1.26 -7.81 -11.59
C LEU A 179 -1.36 -7.88 -13.12
N GLU A 180 -2.44 -7.37 -13.69
CA GLU A 180 -2.62 -7.27 -15.13
C GLU A 180 -1.51 -6.42 -15.77
N GLY A 181 -1.27 -5.20 -15.24
CA GLY A 181 -0.21 -4.32 -15.72
C GLY A 181 1.19 -4.95 -15.59
N PHE A 182 1.43 -5.71 -14.53
CA PHE A 182 2.66 -6.49 -14.36
C PHE A 182 2.79 -7.56 -15.45
N CYS A 183 1.76 -8.37 -15.69
CA CYS A 183 1.77 -9.39 -16.74
C CYS A 183 2.02 -8.79 -18.13
N GLN A 184 1.37 -7.66 -18.43
CA GLN A 184 1.57 -6.92 -19.68
C GLN A 184 3.01 -6.42 -19.82
N LEU A 185 3.58 -5.84 -18.76
CA LEU A 185 4.96 -5.33 -18.76
C LEU A 185 5.99 -6.45 -18.98
N MET A 186 5.74 -7.63 -18.41
CA MET A 186 6.59 -8.81 -18.59
C MET A 186 6.39 -9.51 -19.95
N GLY A 187 5.60 -8.92 -20.85
CA GLY A 187 5.39 -9.42 -22.21
C GLY A 187 4.66 -10.75 -22.27
N ASN A 188 3.78 -11.04 -21.31
CA ASN A 188 3.06 -12.31 -21.18
C ASN A 188 3.97 -13.56 -21.11
N ASN A 189 5.25 -13.41 -20.72
CA ASN A 189 6.15 -14.53 -20.49
C ASN A 189 5.72 -15.30 -19.23
N GLN A 190 4.82 -16.27 -19.41
CA GLN A 190 4.17 -16.99 -18.32
C GLN A 190 5.17 -17.65 -17.37
N THR A 191 6.19 -18.32 -17.91
CA THR A 191 7.23 -18.99 -17.12
C THR A 191 7.99 -18.00 -16.24
N LEU A 192 8.38 -16.86 -16.80
CA LEU A 192 9.06 -15.81 -16.04
C LEU A 192 8.13 -15.19 -14.98
N ILE A 193 6.88 -14.92 -15.32
CA ILE A 193 5.89 -14.36 -14.39
C ILE A 193 5.64 -15.33 -13.22
N GLN A 194 5.41 -16.61 -13.51
CA GLN A 194 5.25 -17.64 -12.49
C GLN A 194 6.48 -17.75 -11.60
N HIS A 195 7.68 -17.68 -12.17
CA HIS A 195 8.93 -17.71 -11.41
C HIS A 195 9.07 -16.47 -10.49
N LEU A 196 8.82 -15.27 -11.01
CA LEU A 196 8.91 -14.03 -10.24
C LEU A 196 7.86 -13.91 -9.14
N LEU A 197 6.68 -14.50 -9.35
CA LEU A 197 5.58 -14.50 -8.39
C LEU A 197 5.56 -15.79 -7.54
N GLN A 198 6.55 -16.68 -7.70
CA GLN A 198 6.59 -17.91 -6.94
C GLN A 198 6.75 -17.60 -5.45
N GLY A 199 5.77 -18.05 -4.65
CA GLY A 199 5.79 -17.86 -3.19
C GLY A 199 5.42 -16.45 -2.74
N THR A 200 5.10 -15.52 -3.64
CA THR A 200 4.61 -14.19 -3.23
C THR A 200 3.28 -14.35 -2.51
N GLY A 201 3.21 -13.96 -1.24
CA GLY A 201 1.99 -14.09 -0.43
C GLY A 201 1.82 -15.42 0.29
N LYS A 202 2.76 -16.37 0.14
CA LYS A 202 2.77 -17.57 0.99
C LYS A 202 3.30 -17.20 2.37
N VAL A 203 2.39 -17.08 3.33
CA VAL A 203 2.75 -17.15 4.74
C VAL A 203 3.11 -18.59 5.00
N HIS A 204 4.41 -18.88 5.11
CA HIS A 204 4.84 -20.14 5.68
C HIS A 204 4.21 -20.25 7.06
N ALA A 205 3.33 -21.24 7.26
CA ALA A 205 2.83 -21.55 8.59
C ALA A 205 4.05 -21.61 9.51
N ALA A 206 4.02 -20.83 10.60
CA ALA A 206 5.09 -20.87 11.57
C ALA A 206 5.31 -22.34 11.93
N VAL A 207 6.52 -22.85 11.70
CA VAL A 207 6.90 -24.18 12.14
C VAL A 207 6.56 -24.22 13.63
N PRO A 208 5.68 -25.12 14.09
CA PRO A 208 5.34 -25.18 15.50
C PRO A 208 6.64 -25.31 16.27
N SER A 209 6.85 -24.39 17.22
CA SER A 209 8.00 -24.44 18.13
C SER A 209 8.06 -25.84 18.73
N PRO A 210 9.25 -26.48 18.76
CA PRO A 210 9.42 -27.75 19.44
C PRO A 210 8.80 -27.63 20.84
N GLN A 211 7.91 -28.55 21.20
CA GLN A 211 7.40 -28.62 22.56
C GLN A 211 8.60 -28.93 23.46
N GLU A 212 8.99 -27.94 24.29
CA GLU A 212 9.92 -28.15 25.41
C GLU A 212 9.23 -28.89 26.55
#